data_AF-A0A6L4WRI4-F1
#
_entry.id   AF-A0A6L4WRI4-F1
#
_cell.length_a   1.000
_cell.length_b   1.000
_cell.length_c   1.000
_cell.angle_alpha   90.00
_cell.angle_beta   90.00
_cell.angle_gamma   90.00
#
_symmetry.space_group_name_H-M   'P 1'
#
loop_
_entity.id
_entity.type
_entity.pdbx_description
1 polymer ?
#
loop_
_entity_poly.entity_id
_entity_poly.type
_entity_poly.pdbx_seq_one_letter_code
_entity_poly.pdbx_strand_id
1 'polypeptide(L)'
;MSSAIVIAVNIALAAFLAVGLTPVFVWWERRVSGFMQDRTGPNRCGIGPIRLGGLIQSFADMLKLVFKEDFTPTHIKYKFFFTIAPVIVFFCSFLTFATIPFADNLVIDGQSFIMSAIPNELGIMWFLAFAGLSIYGIILGGYSSNSKYGLLGSIRAAAQVISYEAAMALAIISMLLSYGSIHLTDIVNAQTGTFLGVIPMWGIFIQPIAAIIFIVCCFAETNRAPFDIAEGESEIVAGYHTEYSAMRFGLFQVGEYAAMSASAAIIVTLVFGGYQIPWLDTPTVQNNMNYIMMALIVILPIKVFFLTKWMKKNNRSKNSEDKSRDLETKILTIAFWGISLVVVALLAIFLIFGLGENGVNIVTAVLQIGTFLVKFFLMAFVFIWIRWTVLRFRYDQLQMLGWKVLLPLALLNIVVTATFIVVQGS
;
A
#
# COMPACT_ATOMS: atom_id res chain seq x y z
N MET A 1 0.83 -24.65 -19.16
CA MET A 1 1.99 -24.47 -18.24
C MET A 1 2.25 -22.98 -18.01
N SER A 2 2.29 -22.16 -19.07
CA SER A 2 2.35 -20.69 -18.99
C SER A 2 1.25 -20.08 -18.11
N SER A 3 0.00 -20.51 -18.26
CA SER A 3 -1.14 -20.02 -17.45
C SER A 3 -0.96 -20.20 -15.94
N ALA A 4 -0.56 -21.39 -15.49
CA ALA A 4 -0.33 -21.68 -14.08
C ALA A 4 0.83 -20.86 -13.49
N ILE A 5 1.88 -20.63 -14.28
CA ILE A 5 3.02 -19.81 -13.86
C ILE A 5 2.58 -18.35 -13.67
N VAL A 6 1.81 -17.79 -14.61
CA VAL A 6 1.31 -16.41 -14.49
C VAL A 6 0.43 -16.24 -13.26
N ILE A 7 -0.49 -17.17 -13.01
CA ILE A 7 -1.34 -17.14 -11.81
C ILE A 7 -0.50 -17.23 -10.54
N ALA A 8 0.47 -18.15 -10.47
CA ALA A 8 1.34 -18.29 -9.31
C ALA A 8 2.18 -17.04 -9.06
N VAL A 9 2.70 -16.41 -10.12
CA VAL A 9 3.45 -15.14 -10.03
C VAL A 9 2.55 -14.02 -9.52
N ASN A 10 1.31 -13.91 -10.00
CA ASN A 10 0.39 -12.87 -9.55
C ASN A 10 0.02 -13.04 -8.07
N ILE A 11 -0.27 -14.27 -7.63
CA ILE A 11 -0.54 -14.57 -6.22
C ILE A 11 0.68 -14.24 -5.36
N ALA A 12 1.87 -14.66 -5.78
CA ALA A 12 3.11 -14.38 -5.06
C ALA A 12 3.39 -12.87 -4.97
N LEU A 13 3.18 -12.12 -6.05
CA LEU A 13 3.36 -10.68 -6.10
C LEU A 13 2.37 -9.97 -5.19
N ALA A 14 1.07 -10.31 -5.26
CA ALA A 14 0.06 -9.74 -4.39
C ALA A 14 0.35 -10.02 -2.91
N ALA A 15 0.73 -11.26 -2.57
CA ALA A 15 1.09 -11.62 -1.20
C ALA A 15 2.33 -10.85 -0.70
N PHE A 16 3.32 -10.67 -1.57
CA PHE A 16 4.51 -9.89 -1.28
C PHE A 16 4.19 -8.41 -1.06
N LEU A 17 3.34 -7.81 -1.89
CA LEU A 17 2.94 -6.41 -1.76
C LEU A 17 2.01 -6.17 -0.56
N ALA A 18 1.11 -7.11 -0.27
CA ALA A 18 0.19 -7.02 0.86
C ALA A 18 0.92 -7.11 2.21
N VAL A 19 1.76 -8.14 2.40
CA VAL A 19 2.36 -8.45 3.71
C VAL A 19 3.88 -8.45 3.68
N GLY A 20 4.51 -8.91 2.60
CA GLY A 20 5.97 -8.98 2.48
C GLY A 20 6.68 -7.63 2.61
N LEU A 21 6.01 -6.53 2.26
CA LEU A 21 6.51 -5.16 2.43
C LEU A 21 6.36 -4.59 3.84
N THR A 22 5.67 -5.28 4.75
CA THR A 22 5.46 -4.80 6.13
C THR A 22 6.75 -4.39 6.85
N PRO A 23 7.83 -5.20 6.85
CA PRO A 23 9.08 -4.80 7.49
C PRO A 23 9.71 -3.55 6.84
N VAL A 24 9.52 -3.38 5.53
CA VAL A 24 9.99 -2.20 4.79
C VAL A 24 9.22 -0.96 5.24
N PHE A 25 7.90 -1.06 5.38
CA PHE A 25 7.08 0.05 5.88
C PHE A 25 7.42 0.42 7.33
N VAL A 26 7.59 -0.55 8.22
CA VAL A 26 8.04 -0.32 9.60
C VAL A 26 9.39 0.41 9.63
N TRP A 27 10.34 -0.03 8.79
CA TRP A 27 11.65 0.62 8.68
C TRP A 27 11.50 2.04 8.15
N TRP A 28 10.71 2.21 7.10
CA TRP A 28 10.52 3.49 6.43
C TRP A 28 9.89 4.52 7.37
N GLU A 29 8.86 4.12 8.11
CA GLU A 29 8.19 4.95 9.10
C GLU A 29 9.16 5.42 10.20
N ARG A 30 9.99 4.52 10.74
CA ARG A 30 11.00 4.87 11.75
C ARG A 30 12.11 5.79 11.23
N ARG A 31 12.44 5.71 9.96
CA ARG A 31 13.44 6.58 9.31
C ARG A 31 12.88 7.95 8.99
N VAL A 32 11.66 8.02 8.44
CA VAL A 32 10.98 9.27 8.09
C VAL A 32 10.64 10.07 9.35
N SER A 33 10.07 9.40 10.36
CA SER A 33 9.80 10.02 11.67
C SER A 33 11.07 10.54 12.32
N GLY A 34 12.16 9.75 12.25
CA GLY A 34 13.45 10.19 12.74
C GLY A 34 13.92 11.45 12.04
N PHE A 35 13.86 11.48 10.71
CA PHE A 35 14.27 12.64 9.92
C PHE A 35 13.45 13.90 10.25
N MET A 36 12.13 13.78 10.39
CA MET A 36 11.26 14.91 10.78
C MET A 36 11.56 15.45 12.19
N GLN A 37 12.06 14.59 13.07
CA GLN A 37 12.42 14.93 14.46
C GLN A 37 13.92 15.24 14.64
N ASP A 38 14.66 15.44 13.54
CA ASP A 38 16.12 15.65 13.54
C ASP A 38 16.92 14.56 14.30
N ARG A 39 16.52 13.29 14.12
CA ARG A 39 17.22 12.11 14.63
C ARG A 39 17.43 11.06 13.55
N THR A 40 18.42 10.18 13.73
CA THR A 40 18.91 9.34 12.63
C THR A 40 18.10 8.07 12.33
N GLY A 41 17.07 7.73 13.12
CA GLY A 41 16.35 6.44 13.00
C GLY A 41 17.25 5.20 13.19
N PRO A 42 16.76 3.98 12.92
CA PRO A 42 17.54 2.74 13.04
C PRO A 42 18.78 2.76 12.14
N ASN A 43 19.95 2.46 12.70
CA ASN A 43 21.23 2.47 11.96
C ASN A 43 22.31 1.47 12.46
N ARG A 44 22.02 0.64 13.48
CA ARG A 44 23.02 -0.25 14.11
C ARG A 44 22.89 -1.73 13.75
N CYS A 45 21.66 -2.23 13.62
CA CYS A 45 21.41 -3.63 13.33
C CYS A 45 21.97 -4.01 11.95
N GLY A 46 22.68 -5.12 11.88
CA GLY A 46 23.31 -5.62 10.65
C GLY A 46 23.57 -7.12 10.72
N ILE A 47 23.63 -7.75 9.55
CA ILE A 47 24.08 -9.13 9.37
C ILE A 47 25.47 -9.06 8.76
N GLY A 48 26.49 -9.33 9.57
CA GLY A 48 27.88 -9.12 9.19
C GLY A 48 28.15 -7.65 8.80
N PRO A 49 28.73 -7.36 7.62
CA PRO A 49 29.03 -6.00 7.19
C PRO A 49 27.83 -5.23 6.61
N ILE A 50 26.68 -5.90 6.40
CA ILE A 50 25.52 -5.32 5.71
C ILE A 50 24.51 -4.84 6.76
N ARG A 51 24.14 -3.55 6.71
CA ARG A 51 23.12 -2.92 7.58
C ARG A 51 21.88 -2.46 6.79
N LEU A 52 22.03 -2.24 5.48
CA LEU A 52 20.99 -1.73 4.57
C LEU A 52 20.29 -0.49 5.13
N GLY A 53 21.05 0.45 5.70
CA GLY A 53 20.49 1.66 6.30
C GLY A 53 19.56 1.41 7.50
N GLY A 54 19.69 0.25 8.16
CA GLY A 54 18.89 -0.16 9.32
C GLY A 54 17.65 -1.00 9.00
N LEU A 55 17.44 -1.40 7.74
CA LEU A 55 16.28 -2.20 7.30
C LEU A 55 16.22 -3.58 7.99
N ILE A 56 17.39 -4.13 8.33
CA ILE A 56 17.50 -5.40 9.05
C ILE A 56 16.82 -5.35 10.43
N GLN A 57 16.73 -4.17 11.06
CA GLN A 57 16.05 -4.02 12.34
C GLN A 57 14.58 -4.47 12.28
N SER A 58 13.86 -4.12 11.22
CA SER A 58 12.44 -4.47 11.11
C SER A 58 12.23 -5.97 10.92
N PHE A 59 13.14 -6.64 10.20
CA PHE A 59 13.14 -8.09 10.10
C PHE A 59 13.47 -8.76 11.44
N ALA A 60 14.44 -8.21 12.19
CA ALA A 60 14.77 -8.69 13.53
C ALA A 60 13.59 -8.52 14.51
N ASP A 61 12.86 -7.41 14.44
CA ASP A 61 11.67 -7.17 15.27
C ASP A 61 10.55 -8.17 14.95
N MET A 62 10.31 -8.45 13.66
CA MET A 62 9.36 -9.49 13.24
C MET A 62 9.76 -10.87 13.76
N LEU A 63 11.02 -11.25 13.56
CA LEU A 63 11.56 -12.54 14.00
C LEU A 63 11.51 -12.69 15.53
N LYS A 64 11.78 -11.60 16.26
CA LYS A 64 11.65 -11.54 17.72
C LYS A 64 10.24 -11.89 18.17
N LEU A 65 9.20 -11.38 17.50
CA LEU A 65 7.81 -11.66 17.90
C LEU A 65 7.43 -13.13 17.73
N VAL A 66 8.02 -13.83 16.74
CA VAL A 66 7.82 -15.27 16.50
C VAL A 66 8.46 -16.11 17.61
N PHE A 67 9.65 -15.73 18.08
CA PHE A 67 10.36 -16.46 19.14
C PHE A 67 10.00 -16.03 20.56
N LYS A 68 9.22 -14.94 20.70
CA LYS A 68 8.79 -14.45 22.01
C LYS A 68 7.74 -15.39 22.60
N GLU A 69 7.77 -15.57 23.91
CA GLU A 69 6.77 -16.35 24.63
C GLU A 69 5.36 -15.77 24.46
N ASP A 70 4.45 -16.60 23.96
CA ASP A 70 3.02 -16.28 23.83
C ASP A 70 2.30 -16.49 25.16
N PHE A 71 2.25 -15.43 25.97
CA PHE A 71 1.56 -15.42 27.25
C PHE A 71 0.07 -15.09 27.08
N THR A 72 -0.81 -15.90 27.66
CA THR A 72 -2.25 -15.62 27.76
C THR A 72 -2.64 -15.45 29.23
N PRO A 73 -3.13 -14.27 29.65
CA PRO A 73 -3.58 -14.03 31.01
C PRO A 73 -4.63 -15.02 31.52
N THR A 74 -4.58 -15.37 32.80
CA THR A 74 -5.47 -16.36 33.44
C THR A 74 -6.93 -15.89 33.54
N HIS A 75 -7.16 -14.59 33.56
CA HIS A 75 -8.50 -14.00 33.67
C HIS A 75 -9.27 -14.02 32.34
N ILE A 76 -8.64 -14.39 31.22
CA ILE A 76 -9.28 -14.50 29.90
C ILE A 76 -10.14 -15.77 29.85
N LYS A 77 -11.47 -15.57 29.83
CA LYS A 77 -12.45 -16.66 29.78
C LYS A 77 -12.55 -17.30 28.39
N TYR A 78 -12.51 -16.47 27.34
CA TYR A 78 -12.79 -16.90 25.97
C TYR A 78 -11.53 -17.04 25.11
N LYS A 79 -10.73 -18.08 25.36
CA LYS A 79 -9.44 -18.30 24.68
C LYS A 79 -9.54 -18.44 23.15
N PHE A 80 -10.62 -19.05 22.65
CA PHE A 80 -10.85 -19.19 21.21
C PHE A 80 -10.99 -17.83 20.53
N PHE A 81 -11.90 -16.97 21.03
CA PHE A 81 -12.09 -15.62 20.50
C PHE A 81 -10.84 -14.75 20.65
N PHE A 82 -10.13 -14.91 21.76
CA PHE A 82 -8.86 -14.22 21.98
C PHE A 82 -7.82 -14.59 20.91
N THR A 83 -7.72 -15.86 20.52
CA THR A 83 -6.74 -16.32 19.53
C THR A 83 -7.14 -15.97 18.10
N ILE A 84 -8.43 -16.05 17.76
CA ILE A 84 -8.90 -15.82 16.39
C ILE A 84 -9.02 -14.34 16.02
N ALA A 85 -9.21 -13.44 16.98
CA ALA A 85 -9.39 -12.01 16.73
C ALA A 85 -8.25 -11.37 15.89
N PRO A 86 -6.96 -11.52 16.27
CA PRO A 86 -5.86 -11.03 15.43
C PRO A 86 -5.80 -11.69 14.05
N VAL A 87 -6.17 -12.97 13.95
CA VAL A 87 -6.18 -13.71 12.69
C VAL A 87 -7.23 -13.14 11.74
N ILE A 88 -8.41 -12.79 12.25
CA ILE A 88 -9.48 -12.17 11.45
C ILE A 88 -9.01 -10.82 10.89
N VAL A 89 -8.45 -9.94 11.73
CA VAL A 89 -7.96 -8.62 11.28
C VAL A 89 -6.88 -8.78 10.22
N PHE A 90 -5.90 -9.65 10.47
CA PHE A 90 -4.82 -9.91 9.52
C PHE A 90 -5.34 -10.49 8.20
N PHE A 91 -6.21 -11.50 8.26
CA PHE A 91 -6.70 -12.19 7.06
C PHE A 91 -7.59 -11.29 6.20
N CYS A 92 -8.46 -10.48 6.82
CA CYS A 92 -9.26 -9.50 6.09
C CYS A 92 -8.35 -8.48 5.39
N SER A 93 -7.39 -7.91 6.12
CA SER A 93 -6.44 -6.94 5.57
C SER A 93 -5.59 -7.53 4.44
N PHE A 94 -5.15 -8.79 4.58
CA PHE A 94 -4.41 -9.51 3.54
C PHE A 94 -5.26 -9.72 2.27
N LEU A 95 -6.51 -10.14 2.43
CA LEU A 95 -7.39 -10.44 1.30
C LEU A 95 -7.84 -9.20 0.53
N THR A 96 -7.91 -8.02 1.15
CA THR A 96 -8.27 -6.77 0.43
C THR A 96 -7.36 -6.49 -0.77
N PHE A 97 -6.10 -6.94 -0.74
CA PHE A 97 -5.14 -6.74 -1.83
C PHE A 97 -5.35 -7.70 -3.01
N ALA A 98 -6.11 -8.79 -2.83
CA ALA A 98 -6.18 -9.90 -3.79
C ALA A 98 -6.79 -9.52 -5.15
N THR A 99 -7.67 -8.52 -5.18
CA THR A 99 -8.39 -8.09 -6.40
C THR A 99 -7.73 -6.90 -7.10
N ILE A 100 -6.72 -6.28 -6.49
CA ILE A 100 -6.10 -5.07 -7.02
C ILE A 100 -5.25 -5.43 -8.26
N PRO A 101 -5.45 -4.75 -9.41
CA PRO A 101 -4.64 -4.99 -10.60
C PRO A 101 -3.33 -4.22 -10.54
N PHE A 102 -2.22 -4.88 -10.90
CA PHE A 102 -0.87 -4.27 -10.91
C PHE A 102 -0.36 -3.92 -12.31
N ALA A 103 -1.01 -4.45 -13.34
CA ALA A 103 -0.74 -4.20 -14.75
C ALA A 103 -2.01 -4.46 -15.59
N ASP A 104 -1.96 -4.12 -16.87
CA ASP A 104 -3.01 -4.44 -17.84
C ASP A 104 -3.01 -5.94 -18.16
N ASN A 105 -4.01 -6.40 -18.89
CA ASN A 105 -4.14 -7.79 -19.28
C ASN A 105 -2.92 -8.23 -20.11
N LEU A 106 -2.24 -9.28 -19.63
CA LEU A 106 -1.08 -9.84 -20.28
C LEU A 106 -1.53 -10.86 -21.34
N VAL A 107 -1.29 -10.55 -22.61
CA VAL A 107 -1.58 -11.48 -23.71
C VAL A 107 -0.33 -12.30 -24.02
N ILE A 108 -0.39 -13.61 -23.79
CA ILE A 108 0.66 -14.57 -24.15
C ILE A 108 0.04 -15.66 -25.02
N ASP A 109 0.60 -15.88 -26.21
CA ASP A 109 0.16 -16.93 -27.13
C ASP A 109 -1.35 -16.84 -27.48
N GLY A 110 -1.87 -15.61 -27.60
CA GLY A 110 -3.28 -15.34 -27.88
C GLY A 110 -4.25 -15.55 -26.70
N GLN A 111 -3.75 -15.90 -25.52
CA GLN A 111 -4.55 -15.97 -24.29
C GLN A 111 -4.32 -14.74 -23.42
N SER A 112 -5.41 -14.13 -22.94
CA SER A 112 -5.38 -12.98 -22.04
C SER A 112 -5.39 -13.41 -20.58
N PHE A 113 -4.43 -12.91 -19.80
CA PHE A 113 -4.31 -13.15 -18.37
C PHE A 113 -4.47 -11.84 -17.59
N ILE A 114 -5.37 -11.83 -16.61
CA ILE A 114 -5.58 -10.66 -15.73
C ILE A 114 -4.41 -10.58 -14.73
N MET A 115 -3.80 -9.40 -14.59
CA MET A 115 -2.68 -9.15 -13.67
C MET A 115 -3.16 -8.77 -12.26
N SER A 116 -4.03 -9.61 -11.70
CA SER A 116 -4.44 -9.60 -10.29
C SER A 116 -4.27 -11.00 -9.70
N ALA A 117 -4.27 -11.13 -8.36
CA ALA A 117 -4.11 -12.44 -7.73
C ALA A 117 -5.35 -13.33 -7.88
N ILE A 118 -6.54 -12.74 -7.74
CA ILE A 118 -7.81 -13.43 -7.94
C ILE A 118 -8.62 -12.66 -9.00
N PRO A 119 -8.99 -13.30 -10.13
CA PRO A 119 -9.98 -12.74 -11.02
C PRO A 119 -11.32 -12.76 -10.30
N ASN A 120 -11.88 -11.59 -10.00
CA ASN A 120 -13.08 -11.50 -9.20
C ASN A 120 -14.15 -10.65 -9.88
N GLU A 121 -15.36 -11.20 -9.93
CA GLU A 121 -16.56 -10.53 -10.45
C GLU A 121 -17.01 -9.38 -9.54
N LEU A 122 -16.70 -9.45 -8.23
CA LEU A 122 -17.15 -8.44 -7.25
C LEU A 122 -16.36 -7.11 -7.33
N GLY A 123 -15.19 -7.08 -7.98
CA GLY A 123 -14.39 -5.87 -8.18
C GLY A 123 -14.12 -5.09 -6.88
N ILE A 124 -14.56 -3.82 -6.83
CA ILE A 124 -14.41 -2.96 -5.64
C ILE A 124 -15.22 -3.44 -4.42
N MET A 125 -16.32 -4.19 -4.62
CA MET A 125 -17.14 -4.69 -3.51
C MET A 125 -16.36 -5.67 -2.63
N TRP A 126 -15.36 -6.35 -3.19
CA TRP A 126 -14.45 -7.20 -2.42
C TRP A 126 -13.69 -6.41 -1.35
N PHE A 127 -13.17 -5.24 -1.72
CA PHE A 127 -12.48 -4.36 -0.79
C PHE A 127 -13.41 -3.93 0.35
N LEU A 128 -14.62 -3.47 0.03
CA LEU A 128 -15.62 -3.06 1.01
C LEU A 128 -16.02 -4.22 1.95
N ALA A 129 -16.24 -5.41 1.40
CA ALA A 129 -16.61 -6.59 2.20
C ALA A 129 -15.54 -6.95 3.24
N PHE A 130 -14.26 -6.98 2.84
CA PHE A 130 -13.19 -7.34 3.76
C PHE A 130 -12.80 -6.19 4.70
N ALA A 131 -12.95 -4.93 4.28
CA ALA A 131 -12.82 -3.78 5.18
C ALA A 131 -13.83 -3.88 6.33
N GLY A 132 -15.13 -4.04 6.01
CA GLY A 132 -16.18 -4.20 7.02
C GLY A 132 -16.02 -5.45 7.91
N LEU A 133 -15.57 -6.58 7.33
CA LEU A 133 -15.33 -7.80 8.11
C LEU A 133 -14.18 -7.67 9.12
N SER A 134 -13.20 -6.78 8.86
CA SER A 134 -12.06 -6.57 9.76
C SER A 134 -12.49 -6.05 11.14
N ILE A 135 -13.60 -5.31 11.21
CA ILE A 135 -14.15 -4.70 12.44
C ILE A 135 -14.49 -5.77 13.48
N TYR A 136 -15.00 -6.92 13.05
CA TYR A 136 -15.31 -8.03 13.97
C TYR A 136 -14.07 -8.52 14.70
N GLY A 137 -12.90 -8.50 14.05
CA GLY A 137 -11.64 -8.84 14.69
C GLY A 137 -11.26 -7.84 15.81
N ILE A 138 -11.49 -6.56 15.60
CA ILE A 138 -11.26 -5.50 16.61
C ILE A 138 -12.20 -5.66 17.81
N ILE A 139 -13.50 -5.85 17.56
CA ILE A 139 -14.52 -6.04 18.60
C ILE A 139 -14.21 -7.28 19.43
N LEU A 140 -13.96 -8.42 18.78
CA LEU A 140 -13.61 -9.67 19.44
C LEU A 140 -12.31 -9.55 20.24
N GLY A 141 -11.33 -8.80 19.74
CA GLY A 141 -10.07 -8.55 20.44
C GLY A 141 -10.29 -7.86 21.80
N GLY A 142 -11.04 -6.76 21.81
CA GLY A 142 -11.35 -6.05 23.06
C GLY A 142 -12.29 -6.82 23.99
N TYR A 143 -13.29 -7.52 23.45
CA TYR A 143 -14.23 -8.31 24.26
C TYR A 143 -13.57 -9.52 24.92
N SER A 144 -12.75 -10.26 24.16
CA SER A 144 -12.08 -11.47 24.65
C SER A 144 -10.94 -11.18 25.62
N SER A 145 -10.34 -9.99 25.55
CA SER A 145 -9.33 -9.50 26.48
C SER A 145 -9.85 -9.40 27.93
N ASN A 146 -11.17 -9.35 28.16
CA ASN A 146 -11.79 -9.28 29.49
C ASN A 146 -11.23 -8.14 30.39
N SER A 147 -10.77 -7.06 29.75
CA SER A 147 -10.29 -5.82 30.38
C SER A 147 -11.24 -4.67 30.03
N LYS A 148 -11.55 -3.81 31.02
CA LYS A 148 -12.44 -2.66 30.81
C LYS A 148 -11.89 -1.69 29.76
N TYR A 149 -10.58 -1.45 29.77
CA TYR A 149 -9.92 -0.55 28.81
C TYR A 149 -9.87 -1.16 27.41
N GLY A 150 -9.64 -2.48 27.31
CA GLY A 150 -9.68 -3.20 26.04
C GLY A 150 -11.06 -3.14 25.37
N LEU A 151 -12.12 -3.34 26.15
CA LEU A 151 -13.50 -3.25 25.65
C LEU A 151 -13.90 -1.83 25.24
N LEU A 152 -13.54 -0.81 26.05
CA LEU A 152 -13.80 0.58 25.68
C LEU A 152 -13.04 0.99 24.41
N GLY A 153 -11.78 0.54 24.29
CA GLY A 153 -10.97 0.77 23.11
C GLY A 153 -11.56 0.15 21.85
N SER A 154 -12.01 -1.11 21.91
CA SER A 154 -12.59 -1.79 20.74
C SER A 154 -13.93 -1.18 20.32
N ILE A 155 -14.79 -0.78 21.26
CA ILE A 155 -16.07 -0.13 20.94
C ILE A 155 -15.84 1.22 20.25
N ARG A 156 -14.86 2.01 20.72
CA ARG A 156 -14.52 3.30 20.10
C ARG A 156 -13.95 3.11 18.69
N ALA A 157 -13.05 2.15 18.53
CA ALA A 157 -12.47 1.80 17.24
C ALA A 157 -13.56 1.34 16.26
N ALA A 158 -14.42 0.42 16.67
CA ALA A 158 -15.52 -0.07 15.84
C ALA A 158 -16.48 1.05 15.45
N ALA A 159 -16.86 1.93 16.38
CA ALA A 159 -17.73 3.07 16.08
C ALA A 159 -17.08 4.06 15.09
N GLN A 160 -15.76 4.25 15.16
CA GLN A 160 -15.02 5.00 14.15
C GLN A 160 -15.10 4.31 12.80
N VAL A 161 -14.67 3.05 12.70
CA VAL A 161 -14.57 2.35 11.42
C VAL A 161 -15.93 2.31 10.70
N ILE A 162 -17.01 1.96 11.39
CA ILE A 162 -18.38 1.93 10.83
C ILE A 162 -18.79 3.30 10.25
N SER A 163 -18.45 4.39 10.95
CA SER A 163 -18.84 5.74 10.53
C SER A 163 -18.12 6.16 9.24
N TYR A 164 -16.85 5.76 9.09
CA TYR A 164 -16.05 6.11 7.92
C TYR A 164 -16.27 5.13 6.75
N GLU A 165 -16.65 3.88 7.01
CA GLU A 165 -17.05 2.90 6.01
C GLU A 165 -18.28 3.38 5.22
N ALA A 166 -19.29 3.91 5.92
CA ALA A 166 -20.49 4.46 5.27
C ALA A 166 -20.14 5.63 4.33
N ALA A 167 -19.31 6.57 4.78
CA ALA A 167 -18.87 7.70 3.95
C ALA A 167 -17.98 7.25 2.78
N MET A 168 -17.13 6.24 2.99
CA MET A 168 -16.28 5.64 1.97
C MET A 168 -17.10 4.98 0.86
N ALA A 169 -18.11 4.18 1.23
CA ALA A 169 -18.99 3.50 0.29
C ALA A 169 -19.76 4.50 -0.58
N LEU A 170 -20.28 5.58 0.02
CA LEU A 170 -20.95 6.65 -0.72
C LEU A 170 -20.00 7.40 -1.68
N ALA A 171 -18.76 7.67 -1.25
CA ALA A 171 -17.76 8.26 -2.13
C ALA A 171 -17.46 7.34 -3.33
N ILE A 172 -17.32 6.03 -3.10
CA ILE A 172 -17.13 5.04 -4.16
C ILE A 172 -18.30 5.06 -5.16
N ILE A 173 -19.56 5.14 -4.70
CA ILE A 173 -20.73 5.17 -5.60
C ILE A 173 -20.60 6.31 -6.63
N SER A 174 -20.20 7.51 -6.21
CA SER A 174 -20.02 8.63 -7.16
C SER A 174 -18.89 8.38 -8.18
N MET A 175 -17.82 7.68 -7.78
CA MET A 175 -16.76 7.27 -8.70
C MET A 175 -17.25 6.20 -9.67
N LEU A 176 -18.00 5.20 -9.20
CA LEU A 176 -18.57 4.13 -10.02
C LEU A 176 -19.53 4.66 -11.08
N LEU A 177 -20.35 5.66 -10.73
CA LEU A 177 -21.21 6.34 -11.71
C LEU A 177 -20.39 7.02 -12.81
N SER A 178 -19.23 7.57 -12.46
CA SER A 178 -18.35 8.26 -13.42
C SER A 178 -17.61 7.29 -14.35
N TYR A 179 -17.22 6.11 -13.85
CA TYR A 179 -16.48 5.12 -14.63
C TYR A 179 -17.35 4.07 -15.33
N GLY A 180 -18.58 3.84 -14.86
CA GLY A 180 -19.52 2.88 -15.44
C GLY A 180 -19.20 1.40 -15.18
N SER A 181 -18.22 1.07 -14.35
CA SER A 181 -17.87 -0.32 -14.01
C SER A 181 -17.47 -0.46 -12.54
N ILE A 182 -17.73 -1.65 -11.98
CA ILE A 182 -17.28 -2.07 -10.63
C ILE A 182 -15.93 -2.79 -10.65
N HIS A 183 -15.47 -3.24 -11.83
CA HIS A 183 -14.22 -3.97 -11.97
C HIS A 183 -13.03 -2.99 -11.94
N LEU A 184 -12.04 -3.29 -11.12
CA LEU A 184 -10.88 -2.41 -10.92
C LEU A 184 -10.06 -2.23 -12.20
N THR A 185 -9.96 -3.25 -13.04
CA THR A 185 -9.25 -3.15 -14.33
C THR A 185 -9.93 -2.16 -15.26
N ASP A 186 -11.27 -2.22 -15.36
CA ASP A 186 -12.04 -1.30 -16.20
C ASP A 186 -11.98 0.13 -15.67
N ILE A 187 -12.00 0.31 -14.34
CA ILE A 187 -11.82 1.63 -13.71
C ILE A 187 -10.46 2.23 -14.08
N VAL A 188 -9.39 1.45 -14.03
CA VAL A 188 -8.06 1.93 -14.46
C VAL A 188 -8.08 2.25 -15.95
N ASN A 189 -8.69 1.41 -16.78
CA ASN A 189 -8.80 1.66 -18.21
C ASN A 189 -9.66 2.88 -18.56
N ALA A 190 -10.65 3.23 -17.74
CA ALA A 190 -11.43 4.46 -17.88
C ALA A 190 -10.60 5.73 -17.57
N GLN A 191 -9.45 5.60 -16.91
CA GLN A 191 -8.53 6.70 -16.58
C GLN A 191 -7.43 6.91 -17.63
N THR A 192 -7.50 6.16 -18.75
CA THR A 192 -6.60 6.27 -19.89
C THR A 192 -6.75 7.62 -20.60
N GLY A 193 -5.66 8.12 -21.19
CA GLY A 193 -5.67 9.36 -21.96
C GLY A 193 -5.54 10.64 -21.14
N THR A 194 -6.01 11.74 -21.73
CA THR A 194 -5.86 13.10 -21.17
C THR A 194 -7.19 13.80 -21.01
N PHE A 195 -7.41 14.34 -19.82
CA PHE A 195 -8.45 15.31 -19.54
C PHE A 195 -8.00 16.69 -20.02
N LEU A 196 -8.85 17.36 -20.80
CA LEU A 196 -8.57 18.69 -21.40
C LEU A 196 -7.27 18.76 -22.22
N GLY A 197 -6.78 17.63 -22.74
CA GLY A 197 -5.59 17.54 -23.61
C GLY A 197 -4.24 17.70 -22.90
N VAL A 198 -4.21 17.99 -21.59
CA VAL A 198 -2.96 18.28 -20.84
C VAL A 198 -2.88 17.47 -19.54
N ILE A 199 -4.00 17.30 -18.84
CA ILE A 199 -4.03 16.70 -17.51
C ILE A 199 -4.29 15.19 -17.69
N PRO A 200 -3.61 14.29 -16.96
CA PRO A 200 -3.98 12.88 -16.96
C PRO A 200 -5.44 12.70 -16.54
N MET A 201 -6.18 11.78 -17.16
CA MET A 201 -7.58 11.49 -16.81
C MET A 201 -7.71 10.70 -15.49
N TRP A 202 -6.98 11.13 -14.47
CA TRP A 202 -6.97 10.51 -13.16
C TRP A 202 -8.25 10.83 -12.37
N GLY A 203 -8.66 9.88 -11.54
CA GLY A 203 -9.85 10.01 -10.71
C GLY A 203 -9.87 11.23 -9.80
N ILE A 204 -8.70 11.74 -9.37
CA ILE A 204 -8.63 12.98 -8.58
C ILE A 204 -9.15 14.21 -9.36
N PHE A 205 -9.02 14.23 -10.68
CA PHE A 205 -9.49 15.34 -11.51
C PHE A 205 -10.92 15.13 -11.98
N ILE A 206 -11.34 13.88 -12.18
CA ILE A 206 -12.72 13.53 -12.57
C ILE A 206 -13.66 13.76 -11.38
N GLN A 207 -13.28 13.26 -10.20
CA GLN A 207 -14.09 13.29 -8.97
C GLN A 207 -13.26 13.77 -7.77
N PRO A 208 -12.88 15.07 -7.72
CA PRO A 208 -12.00 15.59 -6.68
C PRO A 208 -12.59 15.46 -5.28
N ILE A 209 -13.89 15.72 -5.15
CA ILE A 209 -14.61 15.63 -3.88
C ILE A 209 -14.63 14.19 -3.38
N ALA A 210 -15.06 13.24 -4.22
CA ALA A 210 -15.08 11.83 -3.84
C ALA A 210 -13.68 11.31 -3.52
N ALA A 211 -12.66 11.72 -4.29
CA ALA A 211 -11.28 11.31 -4.07
C ALA A 211 -10.76 11.74 -2.69
N ILE A 212 -11.02 12.99 -2.29
CA ILE A 212 -10.62 13.48 -0.96
C ILE A 212 -11.35 12.73 0.15
N ILE A 213 -12.67 12.55 0.04
CA ILE A 213 -13.46 11.79 1.03
C ILE A 213 -12.92 10.37 1.14
N PHE A 214 -12.73 9.70 0.01
CA PHE A 214 -12.24 8.33 -0.04
C PHE A 214 -10.85 8.19 0.61
N ILE A 215 -9.91 9.07 0.27
CA ILE A 215 -8.58 9.09 0.88
C ILE A 215 -8.70 9.27 2.40
N VAL A 216 -9.46 10.27 2.87
CA VAL A 216 -9.65 10.52 4.31
C VAL A 216 -10.29 9.32 5.03
N CYS A 217 -11.27 8.67 4.40
CA CYS A 217 -11.87 7.46 4.96
C CYS A 217 -10.88 6.29 5.00
N CYS A 218 -10.05 6.09 3.97
CA CYS A 218 -8.99 5.07 4.00
C CYS A 218 -7.98 5.33 5.13
N PHE A 219 -7.66 6.60 5.42
CA PHE A 219 -6.86 6.95 6.60
C PHE A 219 -7.53 6.52 7.90
N ALA A 220 -8.82 6.81 8.06
CA ALA A 220 -9.57 6.43 9.23
C ALA A 220 -9.71 4.89 9.41
N GLU A 221 -9.85 4.16 8.30
CA GLU A 221 -9.98 2.70 8.26
C GLU A 221 -8.71 1.99 8.75
N THR A 222 -7.54 2.53 8.39
CA THR A 222 -6.25 1.95 8.80
C THR A 222 -5.95 2.11 10.30
N ASN A 223 -6.82 2.80 11.06
CA ASN A 223 -6.67 3.09 12.50
C ASN A 223 -5.32 3.71 12.88
N ARG A 224 -4.68 4.42 11.93
CA ARG A 224 -3.40 5.10 12.14
C ARG A 224 -3.59 6.57 12.44
N ALA A 225 -2.64 7.15 13.17
CA ALA A 225 -2.62 8.58 13.46
C ALA A 225 -2.72 9.38 12.16
N PRO A 226 -3.61 10.38 12.08
CA PRO A 226 -4.30 11.06 13.19
C PRO A 226 -5.63 10.42 13.67
N PHE A 227 -6.03 9.29 13.09
CA PHE A 227 -7.27 8.54 13.38
C PHE A 227 -7.03 7.31 14.28
N ASP A 228 -6.02 7.34 15.15
CA ASP A 228 -5.61 6.23 16.02
C ASP A 228 -6.32 6.22 17.38
N ILE A 229 -7.63 6.47 17.41
CA ILE A 229 -8.36 6.58 18.70
C ILE A 229 -8.36 5.25 19.47
N ALA A 230 -8.22 4.13 18.76
CA ALA A 230 -8.13 2.80 19.36
C ALA A 230 -6.85 2.59 20.17
N GLU A 231 -5.76 3.27 19.83
CA GLU A 231 -4.45 3.19 20.49
C GLU A 231 -4.17 4.45 21.32
N GLY A 232 -5.21 5.02 21.93
CA GLY A 232 -5.14 6.17 22.83
C GLY A 232 -4.22 5.98 24.03
N GLU A 233 -2.90 6.11 23.90
CA GLU A 233 -1.95 5.97 25.03
C GLU A 233 -2.36 6.76 26.28
N SER A 234 -2.81 8.00 26.09
CA SER A 234 -3.23 8.86 27.20
C SER A 234 -4.62 8.56 27.76
N GLU A 235 -5.47 7.80 27.06
CA GLU A 235 -6.88 7.60 27.43
C GLU A 235 -7.23 6.14 27.77
N ILE A 236 -6.65 5.18 27.03
CA ILE A 236 -6.97 3.75 27.08
C ILE A 236 -5.71 2.85 26.94
N VAL A 237 -4.51 3.42 27.15
CA VAL A 237 -3.21 2.71 27.08
C VAL A 237 -2.94 2.17 25.67
N ALA A 238 -3.26 0.92 25.37
CA ALA A 238 -3.11 0.35 24.03
C ALA A 238 -4.44 -0.20 23.48
N GLY A 239 -5.56 0.18 24.10
CA GLY A 239 -6.89 -0.27 23.74
C GLY A 239 -6.98 -1.79 23.66
N TYR A 240 -7.44 -2.30 22.52
CA TYR A 240 -7.66 -3.73 22.30
C TYR A 240 -6.36 -4.54 22.14
N HIS A 241 -5.19 -3.90 22.01
CA HIS A 241 -3.88 -4.57 21.95
C HIS A 241 -3.32 -4.95 23.33
N THR A 242 -3.84 -4.35 24.41
CA THR A 242 -3.19 -4.33 25.73
C THR A 242 -2.84 -5.72 26.30
N GLU A 243 -3.71 -6.71 26.15
CA GLU A 243 -3.51 -8.06 26.73
C GLU A 243 -2.80 -9.03 25.78
N TYR A 244 -2.49 -8.62 24.55
CA TYR A 244 -1.90 -9.48 23.53
C TYR A 244 -0.37 -9.52 23.60
N SER A 245 0.22 -10.72 23.50
CA SER A 245 1.66 -10.92 23.47
C SER A 245 2.13 -11.56 22.15
N ALA A 246 3.46 -11.53 21.94
CA ALA A 246 4.20 -12.24 20.90
C ALA A 246 3.54 -12.17 19.51
N MET A 247 3.27 -13.32 18.89
CA MET A 247 2.74 -13.40 17.54
C MET A 247 1.30 -12.89 17.42
N ARG A 248 0.48 -12.99 18.48
CA ARG A 248 -0.90 -12.47 18.43
C ARG A 248 -0.93 -10.95 18.37
N PHE A 249 -0.05 -10.30 19.14
CA PHE A 249 0.20 -8.87 18.99
C PHE A 249 0.81 -8.54 17.62
N GLY A 250 1.76 -9.36 17.18
CA GLY A 250 2.38 -9.22 15.86
C GLY A 250 1.39 -9.26 14.71
N LEU A 251 0.37 -10.12 14.76
CA LEU A 251 -0.67 -10.23 13.74
C LEU A 251 -1.54 -8.98 13.63
N PHE A 252 -1.88 -8.32 14.75
CA PHE A 252 -2.56 -7.03 14.69
C PHE A 252 -1.70 -5.97 14.02
N GLN A 253 -0.44 -5.85 14.44
CA GLN A 253 0.49 -4.87 13.89
C GLN A 253 0.74 -5.10 12.39
N VAL A 254 1.01 -6.35 11.99
CA VAL A 254 1.18 -6.71 10.57
C VAL A 254 -0.12 -6.47 9.81
N GLY A 255 -1.28 -6.77 10.41
CA GLY A 255 -2.60 -6.48 9.84
C GLY A 255 -2.80 -5.00 9.53
N GLU A 256 -2.43 -4.10 10.43
CA GLU A 256 -2.54 -2.64 10.21
C GLU A 256 -1.62 -2.14 9.08
N TYR A 257 -0.39 -2.66 8.99
CA TYR A 257 0.49 -2.34 7.86
C TYR A 257 -0.01 -2.95 6.54
N ALA A 258 -0.63 -4.13 6.59
CA ALA A 258 -1.27 -4.73 5.41
C ALA A 258 -2.51 -3.93 4.97
N ALA A 259 -3.32 -3.45 5.91
CA ALA A 259 -4.46 -2.57 5.64
C ALA A 259 -3.99 -1.23 5.04
N MET A 260 -2.88 -0.66 5.54
CA MET A 260 -2.25 0.53 4.95
C MET A 260 -1.76 0.26 3.54
N SER A 261 -1.14 -0.90 3.29
CA SER A 261 -0.73 -1.33 1.95
C SER A 261 -1.94 -1.42 1.01
N ALA A 262 -2.98 -2.15 1.38
CA ALA A 262 -4.19 -2.28 0.58
C ALA A 262 -4.90 -0.95 0.35
N SER A 263 -4.98 -0.09 1.38
CA SER A 263 -5.56 1.25 1.27
C SER A 263 -4.75 2.14 0.31
N ALA A 264 -3.42 2.11 0.38
CA ALA A 264 -2.57 2.84 -0.55
C ALA A 264 -2.74 2.34 -2.00
N ALA A 265 -2.83 1.02 -2.18
CA ALA A 265 -3.01 0.39 -3.47
C ALA A 265 -4.38 0.73 -4.09
N ILE A 266 -5.47 0.64 -3.33
CA ILE A 266 -6.82 0.94 -3.84
C ILE A 266 -6.98 2.43 -4.15
N ILE A 267 -6.38 3.33 -3.36
CA ILE A 267 -6.33 4.76 -3.68
C ILE A 267 -5.61 4.97 -5.02
N VAL A 268 -4.47 4.32 -5.24
CA VAL A 268 -3.73 4.45 -6.51
C VAL A 268 -4.57 3.95 -7.69
N THR A 269 -5.26 2.82 -7.53
CA THR A 269 -6.14 2.23 -8.55
C THR A 269 -7.35 3.11 -8.85
N LEU A 270 -8.04 3.66 -7.84
CA LEU A 270 -9.26 4.43 -8.04
C LEU A 270 -9.02 5.92 -8.36
N VAL A 271 -7.93 6.50 -7.87
CA VAL A 271 -7.70 7.95 -7.89
C VAL A 271 -6.55 8.37 -8.81
N PHE A 272 -5.49 7.56 -8.92
CA PHE A 272 -4.24 7.95 -9.58
C PHE A 272 -3.90 7.13 -10.84
N GLY A 273 -4.86 6.52 -11.52
CA GLY A 273 -4.60 5.83 -12.79
C GLY A 273 -3.95 4.46 -12.63
N GLY A 274 -4.00 3.82 -11.46
CA GLY A 274 -3.44 2.50 -11.21
C GLY A 274 -2.02 2.32 -11.78
N TYR A 275 -1.87 1.34 -12.66
CA TYR A 275 -0.62 0.97 -13.31
C TYR A 275 -0.29 1.78 -14.58
N GLN A 276 -1.13 2.73 -14.97
CA GLN A 276 -0.92 3.53 -16.17
C GLN A 276 0.21 4.53 -16.00
N ILE A 277 1.00 4.68 -17.06
CA ILE A 277 2.00 5.73 -17.13
C ILE A 277 1.26 7.05 -17.43
N PRO A 278 1.56 8.15 -16.71
CA PRO A 278 0.94 9.44 -17.02
C PRO A 278 1.04 9.74 -18.52
N TRP A 279 -0.07 10.17 -19.13
CA TRP A 279 -0.19 10.52 -20.56
C TRP A 279 0.01 9.40 -21.59
N LEU A 280 0.33 8.17 -21.17
CA LEU A 280 0.65 7.08 -22.09
C LEU A 280 -0.26 5.87 -21.88
N ASP A 281 -0.99 5.54 -22.94
CA ASP A 281 -1.89 4.38 -22.99
C ASP A 281 -1.10 3.09 -23.27
N THR A 282 -1.62 1.92 -22.88
CA THR A 282 -0.96 0.63 -23.08
C THR A 282 -0.52 0.39 -24.54
N PRO A 283 -1.38 0.62 -25.57
CA PRO A 283 -0.97 0.42 -26.97
C PRO A 283 0.15 1.39 -27.40
N THR A 284 0.11 2.62 -26.89
CA THR A 284 1.12 3.65 -27.17
C THR A 284 2.48 3.27 -26.60
N VAL A 285 2.50 2.65 -25.41
CA VAL A 285 3.72 2.09 -24.79
C VAL A 285 4.27 0.92 -25.61
N GLN A 286 3.40 0.02 -26.07
CA GLN A 286 3.80 -1.13 -26.90
C GLN A 286 4.42 -0.68 -28.23
N ASN A 287 3.79 0.26 -28.93
CA ASN A 287 4.27 0.78 -30.21
C ASN A 287 5.60 1.54 -30.11
N ASN A 288 5.87 2.17 -28.96
CA ASN A 288 7.09 2.96 -28.74
C ASN A 288 8.12 2.25 -27.86
N MET A 289 8.03 0.92 -27.72
CA MET A 289 8.86 0.14 -26.80
C MET A 289 10.37 0.37 -27.03
N ASN A 290 10.80 0.46 -28.29
CA ASN A 290 12.21 0.68 -28.63
C ASN A 290 12.77 1.98 -28.04
N TYR A 291 11.99 3.08 -28.10
CA TYR A 291 12.36 4.36 -27.51
C TYR A 291 12.39 4.30 -25.98
N ILE A 292 11.45 3.59 -25.37
CA ILE A 292 11.37 3.41 -23.91
C ILE A 292 12.59 2.61 -23.41
N MET A 293 12.95 1.52 -24.09
CA MET A 293 14.15 0.74 -23.75
C MET A 293 15.41 1.57 -23.87
N MET A 294 15.54 2.38 -24.93
CA MET A 294 16.68 3.29 -25.11
C MET A 294 16.76 4.33 -23.98
N ALA A 295 15.62 4.91 -23.59
CA ALA A 295 15.56 5.83 -22.46
C ALA A 295 15.97 5.16 -21.13
N LEU A 296 15.52 3.92 -20.89
CA LEU A 296 15.89 3.16 -19.68
C LEU A 296 17.38 2.81 -19.63
N ILE A 297 17.98 2.46 -20.77
CA ILE A 297 19.42 2.19 -20.90
C ILE A 297 20.24 3.41 -20.46
N VAL A 298 19.77 4.63 -20.73
CA VAL A 298 20.45 5.88 -20.34
C VAL A 298 20.12 6.28 -18.91
N ILE A 299 18.85 6.24 -18.53
CA ILE A 299 18.37 6.72 -17.23
C ILE A 299 18.87 5.86 -16.07
N LEU A 300 18.95 4.52 -16.26
CA LEU A 300 19.29 3.59 -15.18
C LEU A 300 20.74 3.80 -14.67
N PRO A 301 21.78 3.85 -15.52
CA PRO A 301 23.14 4.21 -15.09
C PRO A 301 23.24 5.58 -14.44
N ILE A 302 22.50 6.59 -14.94
CA ILE A 302 22.48 7.93 -14.36
C ILE A 302 21.92 7.88 -12.93
N LYS A 303 20.79 7.19 -12.72
CA LYS A 303 20.20 7.02 -11.38
C LYS A 303 21.16 6.29 -10.43
N VAL A 304 21.81 5.22 -10.89
CA VAL A 304 22.80 4.47 -10.10
C VAL A 304 24.03 5.32 -9.78
N PHE A 305 24.48 6.17 -10.71
CA PHE A 305 25.56 7.12 -10.47
C PHE A 305 25.20 8.13 -9.36
N PHE A 306 24.02 8.74 -9.41
CA PHE A 306 23.56 9.64 -8.35
C PHE A 306 23.39 8.93 -7.00
N LEU A 307 22.80 7.72 -7.00
CA LEU A 307 22.63 6.91 -5.79
C LEU A 307 23.98 6.56 -5.15
N THR A 308 24.95 6.11 -5.95
CA THR A 308 26.28 5.75 -5.46
C THR A 308 27.08 6.95 -4.97
N LYS A 309 26.95 8.11 -5.62
CA LYS A 309 27.50 9.37 -5.12
C LYS A 309 26.89 9.79 -3.78
N TRP A 310 25.57 9.65 -3.65
CA TRP A 310 24.85 9.94 -2.41
C TRP A 310 25.28 8.99 -1.26
N MET A 311 25.37 7.68 -1.52
CA MET A 311 25.83 6.70 -0.52
C MET A 311 27.26 6.98 -0.05
N LYS A 312 28.20 7.26 -0.96
CA LYS A 312 29.59 7.62 -0.64
C LYS A 312 29.72 8.90 0.19
N LYS A 313 28.73 9.81 0.10
CA LYS A 313 28.68 11.05 0.88
C LYS A 313 28.08 10.81 2.27
N ASN A 314 26.93 10.12 2.34
CA ASN A 314 26.13 10.05 3.56
C ASN A 314 26.44 8.84 4.45
N ASN A 315 26.96 7.72 3.92
CA ASN A 315 27.23 6.52 4.72
C ASN A 315 28.69 6.45 5.17
N ARG A 316 29.16 7.47 5.89
CA ARG A 316 30.52 7.50 6.45
C ARG A 316 30.53 7.23 7.95
N SER A 317 31.57 6.56 8.42
CA SER A 317 31.84 6.45 9.86
C SER A 317 32.38 7.77 10.40
N LYS A 318 31.96 8.16 11.61
CA LYS A 318 32.55 9.30 12.32
C LYS A 318 33.87 8.92 13.00
N ASN A 319 34.08 7.63 13.27
CA ASN A 319 35.30 7.12 13.92
C ASN A 319 36.24 6.54 12.85
N SER A 320 37.50 6.97 12.86
CA SER A 320 38.52 6.57 11.88
C SER A 320 38.87 5.06 11.91
N GLU A 321 38.56 4.36 13.01
CA GLU A 321 38.87 2.94 13.18
C GLU A 321 37.78 2.01 12.64
N ASP A 322 36.51 2.46 12.63
CA ASP A 322 35.39 1.63 12.17
C ASP A 322 35.19 1.76 10.65
N LYS A 323 35.78 0.82 9.90
CA LYS A 323 35.68 0.71 8.43
C LYS A 323 34.42 -0.03 7.95
N SER A 324 33.52 -0.46 8.84
CA SER A 324 32.35 -1.28 8.47
C SER A 324 31.44 -0.58 7.46
N ARG A 325 31.18 0.73 7.64
CA ARG A 325 30.30 1.53 6.77
C ARG A 325 30.87 1.77 5.38
N ASP A 326 32.19 1.90 5.29
CA ASP A 326 32.89 2.05 4.01
C ASP A 326 32.89 0.73 3.23
N LEU A 327 33.02 -0.40 3.93
CA LEU A 327 32.95 -1.73 3.33
C LEU A 327 31.53 -2.03 2.82
N GLU A 328 30.50 -1.70 3.60
CA GLU A 328 29.10 -1.78 3.17
C GLU A 328 28.86 -0.95 1.90
N THR A 329 29.32 0.30 1.91
CA THR A 329 29.15 1.23 0.78
C THR A 329 29.84 0.72 -0.48
N LYS A 330 31.01 0.09 -0.35
CA LYS A 330 31.71 -0.56 -1.47
C LYS A 330 30.92 -1.75 -2.02
N ILE A 331 30.45 -2.65 -1.15
CA ILE A 331 29.65 -3.82 -1.56
C ILE A 331 28.39 -3.37 -2.28
N LEU A 332 27.63 -2.43 -1.71
CA LEU A 332 26.40 -1.92 -2.32
C LEU A 332 26.68 -1.21 -3.64
N THR A 333 27.76 -0.42 -3.74
CA THR A 333 28.14 0.23 -4.99
C THR A 333 28.43 -0.80 -6.08
N ILE A 334 29.17 -1.86 -5.78
CA ILE A 334 29.46 -2.94 -6.74
C ILE A 334 28.17 -3.67 -7.13
N ALA A 335 27.30 -3.98 -6.17
CA ALA A 335 26.04 -4.66 -6.42
C ALA A 335 25.11 -3.84 -7.33
N PHE A 336 24.90 -2.54 -7.04
CA PHE A 336 24.03 -1.69 -7.86
C PHE A 336 24.58 -1.47 -9.28
N TRP A 337 25.88 -1.26 -9.43
CA TRP A 337 26.50 -1.17 -10.76
C TRP A 337 26.48 -2.50 -11.51
N GLY A 338 26.67 -3.63 -10.82
CA GLY A 338 26.57 -4.97 -11.40
C GLY A 338 25.16 -5.26 -11.93
N ILE A 339 24.12 -5.01 -11.12
CA ILE A 339 22.72 -5.14 -11.54
C ILE A 339 22.42 -4.17 -12.69
N SER A 340 22.89 -2.92 -12.61
CA SER A 340 22.72 -1.94 -13.68
C SER A 340 23.32 -2.42 -14.99
N LEU A 341 24.52 -2.99 -14.97
CA LEU A 341 25.21 -3.47 -16.16
C LEU A 341 24.46 -4.66 -16.76
N VAL A 342 24.03 -5.62 -15.93
CA VAL A 342 23.24 -6.78 -16.39
C VAL A 342 21.94 -6.35 -17.05
N VAL A 343 21.18 -5.45 -16.41
CA VAL A 343 19.91 -4.97 -16.96
C VAL A 343 20.13 -4.19 -18.25
N VAL A 344 21.13 -3.32 -18.31
CA VAL A 344 21.46 -2.56 -19.53
C VAL A 344 21.91 -3.49 -20.66
N ALA A 345 22.73 -4.51 -20.35
CA ALA A 345 23.16 -5.49 -21.34
C ALA A 345 21.96 -6.29 -21.89
N LEU A 346 21.05 -6.73 -21.03
CA LEU A 346 19.81 -7.41 -21.44
C LEU A 346 18.94 -6.51 -22.33
N LEU A 347 18.71 -5.25 -21.93
CA LEU A 347 17.94 -4.30 -22.73
C LEU A 347 18.61 -4.00 -24.09
N ALA A 348 19.95 -3.89 -24.13
CA ALA A 348 20.70 -3.67 -25.37
C ALA A 348 20.63 -4.88 -26.30
N ILE A 349 20.72 -6.10 -25.76
CA ILE A 349 20.50 -7.35 -26.51
C ILE A 349 19.08 -7.34 -27.11
N PHE A 350 18.06 -7.03 -26.32
CA PHE A 350 16.69 -6.98 -26.81
C PHE A 350 16.46 -5.89 -27.88
N LEU A 351 17.21 -4.78 -27.83
CA LEU A 351 17.15 -3.73 -28.85
C LEU A 351 17.78 -4.20 -30.18
N ILE A 352 18.86 -4.99 -30.12
CA ILE A 352 19.56 -5.50 -31.32
C ILE A 352 18.81 -6.67 -31.98
N PHE A 353 18.34 -7.64 -31.18
CA PHE A 353 17.69 -8.84 -31.69
C PHE A 353 16.18 -8.66 -31.94
N GLY A 354 15.59 -7.58 -31.43
CA GLY A 354 14.15 -7.33 -31.45
C GLY A 354 13.39 -8.15 -30.41
N LEU A 355 12.26 -7.63 -29.94
CA LEU A 355 11.32 -8.39 -29.12
C LEU A 355 10.23 -8.99 -30.00
N GLY A 356 9.92 -10.27 -29.80
CA GLY A 356 8.67 -10.85 -30.27
C GLY A 356 7.46 -10.25 -29.53
N GLU A 357 6.26 -10.51 -30.04
CA GLU A 357 4.99 -9.99 -29.50
C GLU A 357 4.81 -10.29 -27.99
N ASN A 358 5.03 -11.55 -27.58
CA ASN A 358 5.02 -11.96 -26.18
C ASN A 358 6.06 -11.17 -25.34
N GLY A 359 7.22 -10.85 -25.91
CA GLY A 359 8.26 -10.08 -25.23
C GLY A 359 7.83 -8.64 -24.96
N VAL A 360 7.19 -7.99 -25.93
CA VAL A 360 6.65 -6.63 -25.77
C VAL A 360 5.57 -6.60 -24.68
N ASN A 361 4.69 -7.61 -24.64
CA ASN A 361 3.65 -7.73 -23.62
C ASN A 361 4.22 -7.93 -22.22
N ILE A 362 5.26 -8.75 -22.06
CA ILE A 362 5.91 -8.95 -20.75
C ILE A 362 6.64 -7.68 -20.29
N VAL A 363 7.38 -7.01 -21.16
CA VAL A 363 8.11 -5.78 -20.79
C VAL A 363 7.14 -4.65 -20.44
N THR A 364 6.04 -4.50 -21.19
CA THR A 364 4.99 -3.53 -20.83
C THR A 364 4.39 -3.81 -19.46
N ALA A 365 4.07 -5.07 -19.14
CA ALA A 365 3.57 -5.44 -17.82
C ALA A 365 4.59 -5.10 -16.71
N VAL A 366 5.88 -5.35 -16.91
CA VAL A 366 6.93 -4.99 -15.93
C VAL A 366 7.02 -3.47 -15.72
N LEU A 367 6.89 -2.68 -16.78
CA LEU A 367 6.88 -1.21 -16.68
C LEU A 367 5.64 -0.68 -15.97
N GLN A 368 4.49 -1.28 -16.23
CA GLN A 368 3.22 -0.98 -15.57
C GLN A 368 3.27 -1.33 -14.08
N ILE A 369 3.78 -2.51 -13.72
CA ILE A 369 4.03 -2.90 -12.32
C ILE A 369 4.99 -1.89 -11.67
N GLY A 370 6.08 -1.52 -12.34
CA GLY A 370 7.02 -0.51 -11.82
C GLY A 370 6.35 0.84 -11.57
N THR A 371 5.46 1.27 -12.46
CA THR A 371 4.71 2.52 -12.33
C THR A 371 3.70 2.46 -11.18
N PHE A 372 2.96 1.36 -11.08
CA PHE A 372 2.07 1.09 -9.96
C PHE A 372 2.84 1.15 -8.63
N LEU A 373 3.98 0.46 -8.54
CA LEU A 373 4.82 0.45 -7.33
C LEU A 373 5.29 1.85 -6.93
N VAL A 374 5.71 2.69 -7.89
CA VAL A 374 6.13 4.07 -7.60
C VAL A 374 4.98 4.87 -6.99
N LYS A 375 3.78 4.82 -7.59
CA LYS A 375 2.59 5.52 -7.06
C LYS A 375 2.15 4.95 -5.71
N PHE A 376 2.17 3.63 -5.56
CA PHE A 376 1.86 2.92 -4.34
C PHE A 376 2.78 3.32 -3.18
N PHE A 377 4.10 3.32 -3.40
CA PHE A 377 5.05 3.78 -2.40
C PHE A 377 4.90 5.28 -2.10
N LEU A 378 4.59 6.11 -3.09
CA LEU A 378 4.30 7.53 -2.86
C LEU A 378 3.07 7.69 -1.97
N MET A 379 2.00 6.94 -2.21
CA MET A 379 0.80 6.99 -1.37
C MET A 379 1.11 6.46 0.04
N ALA A 380 1.85 5.37 0.19
CA ALA A 380 2.31 4.88 1.49
C ALA A 380 3.20 5.92 2.22
N PHE A 381 4.02 6.69 1.49
CA PHE A 381 4.77 7.81 2.06
C PHE A 381 3.83 8.90 2.58
N VAL A 382 2.75 9.22 1.86
CA VAL A 382 1.73 10.17 2.32
C VAL A 382 1.08 9.68 3.61
N PHE A 383 0.82 8.37 3.75
CA PHE A 383 0.33 7.78 5.01
C PHE A 383 1.28 8.06 6.19
N ILE A 384 2.57 7.80 5.97
CA ILE A 384 3.61 8.04 6.98
C ILE A 384 3.76 9.54 7.26
N TRP A 385 3.69 10.39 6.23
CA TRP A 385 3.90 11.83 6.37
C TRP A 385 2.79 12.49 7.18
N ILE A 386 1.53 12.19 6.85
CA ILE A 386 0.35 12.78 7.52
C ILE A 386 0.36 12.47 9.02
N ARG A 387 0.80 11.26 9.40
CA ARG A 387 0.93 10.86 10.81
C ARG A 387 1.80 11.81 11.66
N TRP A 388 2.79 12.46 11.06
CA TRP A 388 3.72 13.34 11.78
C TRP A 388 3.46 14.84 11.56
N THR A 389 2.51 15.20 10.69
CA THR A 389 2.16 16.60 10.42
C THR A 389 0.82 17.00 11.01
N VAL A 390 -0.17 16.10 10.96
CA VAL A 390 -1.53 16.39 11.42
C VAL A 390 -1.64 16.09 12.91
N LEU A 391 -2.28 17.00 13.64
CA LEU A 391 -2.57 16.81 15.06
C LEU A 391 -3.57 15.67 15.25
N ARG A 392 -3.41 14.93 16.35
CA ARG A 392 -4.33 13.86 16.73
C ARG A 392 -5.73 14.42 17.00
N PHE A 393 -6.76 13.79 16.44
CA PHE A 393 -8.14 14.18 16.68
C PHE A 393 -8.68 13.57 17.97
N ARG A 394 -9.54 14.32 18.67
CA ARG A 394 -10.37 13.77 19.75
C ARG A 394 -11.51 12.93 19.15
N TYR A 395 -11.96 11.90 19.88
CA TYR A 395 -13.09 11.04 19.47
C TYR A 395 -14.32 11.82 19.00
N ASP A 396 -14.74 12.83 19.75
CA ASP A 396 -15.92 13.63 19.42
C ASP A 396 -15.78 14.39 18.09
N GLN A 397 -14.58 14.93 17.81
CA GLN A 397 -14.29 15.66 16.57
C GLN A 397 -14.26 14.73 15.36
N LEU A 398 -13.71 13.54 15.55
CA LEU A 398 -13.60 12.52 14.52
C LEU A 398 -14.99 11.99 14.13
N GLN A 399 -15.83 11.69 15.11
CA GLN A 399 -17.23 11.30 14.86
C GLN A 399 -18.02 12.43 14.18
N MET A 400 -17.80 13.67 14.59
CA MET A 400 -18.43 14.83 13.94
C MET A 400 -17.99 14.99 12.48
N LEU A 401 -16.72 14.76 12.17
CA LEU A 401 -16.19 14.82 10.80
C LEU A 401 -16.86 13.76 9.91
N GLY A 402 -16.94 12.51 10.37
CA GLY A 402 -17.60 11.43 9.63
C GLY A 402 -19.08 11.72 9.36
N TRP A 403 -19.86 11.97 10.42
CA TRP A 403 -21.32 12.07 10.33
C TRP A 403 -21.84 13.40 9.81
N LYS A 404 -21.22 14.53 10.19
CA LYS A 404 -21.76 15.86 9.84
C LYS A 404 -21.12 16.48 8.61
N VAL A 405 -19.93 16.00 8.20
CA VAL A 405 -19.21 16.58 7.06
C VAL A 405 -19.07 15.57 5.93
N LEU A 406 -18.37 14.45 6.15
CA LEU A 406 -18.02 13.53 5.06
C LEU A 406 -19.26 12.84 4.46
N LEU A 407 -20.18 12.34 5.29
CA LEU A 407 -21.37 11.64 4.81
C LEU A 407 -22.31 12.56 4.01
N PRO A 408 -22.74 13.75 4.48
CA PRO A 408 -23.58 14.65 3.68
C PRO A 408 -22.89 15.12 2.40
N LEU A 409 -21.58 15.34 2.45
CA LEU A 409 -20.80 15.80 1.31
C LEU A 409 -20.64 14.70 0.25
N ALA A 410 -20.50 13.43 0.66
CA ALA A 410 -20.52 12.29 -0.25
C ALA A 410 -21.89 12.13 -0.93
N LEU A 411 -22.99 12.27 -0.19
CA LEU A 411 -24.35 12.24 -0.76
C LEU A 411 -24.56 13.37 -1.77
N LEU A 412 -24.15 14.59 -1.42
CA LEU A 412 -24.21 15.72 -2.34
C LEU A 412 -23.40 15.45 -3.61
N ASN A 413 -22.21 14.86 -3.47
CA ASN A 413 -21.38 14.52 -4.62
C ASN A 413 -22.05 13.49 -5.55
N ILE A 414 -22.75 12.49 -4.99
CA ILE A 414 -23.53 11.53 -5.79
C ILE A 414 -24.59 12.25 -6.61
N VAL A 415 -25.37 13.15 -5.98
CA VAL A 415 -26.44 13.90 -6.67
C VAL A 415 -25.88 14.78 -7.79
N VAL A 416 -24.80 15.51 -7.52
CA VAL A 416 -24.12 16.36 -8.51
C VAL A 416 -23.61 15.52 -9.68
N THR A 417 -22.96 14.39 -9.39
CA THR A 417 -22.42 13.48 -10.41
C THR A 417 -23.53 12.89 -11.27
N ALA A 418 -24.59 12.38 -10.64
CA ALA A 418 -25.72 11.80 -11.36
C ALA A 418 -26.41 12.85 -12.26
N THR A 419 -26.59 14.07 -11.74
CA THR A 419 -27.17 15.18 -12.52
C THR A 419 -26.30 15.52 -13.73
N PHE A 420 -24.98 15.60 -13.55
CA PHE A 420 -24.04 15.90 -14.63
C PHE A 420 -24.08 14.83 -15.73
N ILE A 421 -24.09 13.55 -15.36
CA ILE A 421 -24.17 12.43 -16.32
C ILE A 421 -25.47 12.50 -17.12
N VAL A 422 -26.61 12.71 -16.45
CA VAL A 422 -27.92 12.82 -17.13
C VAL A 422 -27.97 14.03 -18.08
N VAL A 423 -27.37 15.16 -17.72
CA VAL A 423 -27.32 16.35 -18.57
C VAL A 423 -26.39 16.16 -19.78
N GLN A 424 -25.29 15.41 -19.63
CA GLN A 424 -24.40 15.11 -20.75
C GLN A 424 -24.95 14.04 -21.71
N GLY A 425 -26.00 13.31 -21.32
CA GLY A 425 -26.70 12.37 -22.19
C GLY A 425 -25.92 11.08 -22.45
N SER A 426 -25.23 10.56 -21.43
CA SER A 426 -24.55 9.26 -21.47
C SER A 426 -25.52 8.08 -21.44
#